data_AF-A0A350T4X0-F1
#
_entry.id   AF-A0A350T4X0-F1
#
_cell.length_a   1.000
_cell.length_b   1.000
_cell.length_c   1.000
_cell.angle_alpha   90.00
_cell.angle_beta   90.00
_cell.angle_gamma   90.00
#
_symmetry.space_group_name_H-M   'P 1'
#
loop_
_entity.id
_entity.type
_entity.pdbx_description
1 polymer ?
#
loop_
_entity_poly.entity_id
_entity_poly.type
_entity_poly.pdbx_seq_one_letter_code
_entity_poly.pdbx_strand_id
1 'polypeptide(L)' 'VGVRTTNGIIVTTWLTTLIPGSAMVEIDEERGVMIFHVLDAADPDAFRSSLDRFYERYQRHVFP' A
#
# COMPACT_ATOMS: atom_id res chain seq x y z
N VAL A 1 7.99 3.51 -5.57
CA VAL A 1 6.67 3.82 -4.99
C VAL A 1 6.54 5.35 -4.97
N GLY A 2 5.69 5.92 -5.81
CA GLY A 2 5.61 7.38 -6.03
C GLY A 2 5.17 8.16 -4.79
N VAL A 3 5.44 9.48 -4.78
CA VAL A 3 4.98 10.39 -3.72
C VAL A 3 3.45 10.36 -3.68
N ARG A 4 2.88 9.79 -2.61
CA ARG A 4 1.43 9.77 -2.35
C ARG A 4 1.08 10.93 -1.43
N THR A 5 -0.08 11.56 -1.62
CA THR A 5 -0.58 12.52 -0.62
C THR A 5 -1.00 11.82 0.67
N THR A 6 -1.15 12.56 1.77
CA THR A 6 -1.67 12.01 3.04
C THR A 6 -3.00 11.29 2.86
N ASN A 7 -3.92 11.83 2.04
CA ASN A 7 -5.19 11.17 1.73
C ASN A 7 -4.98 9.88 0.94
N GLY A 8 -4.03 9.88 0.00
CA GLY A 8 -3.62 8.68 -0.73
C GLY A 8 -3.11 7.58 0.21
N ILE A 9 -2.28 7.94 1.19
CA ILE A 9 -1.76 7.00 2.20
C ILE A 9 -2.89 6.40 3.04
N ILE A 10 -3.83 7.23 3.54
CA ILE A 10 -4.97 6.78 4.34
C ILE A 10 -5.87 5.80 3.55
N VAL A 11 -6.16 6.10 2.28
CA VAL A 11 -6.98 5.21 1.44
C VAL A 11 -6.25 3.91 1.13
N THR A 12 -4.95 3.97 0.79
CA THR A 12 -4.16 2.75 0.56
C THR A 12 -4.14 1.86 1.80
N THR A 13 -3.96 2.46 2.98
CA THR A 13 -4.02 1.78 4.29
C THR A 13 -5.33 1.03 4.45
N TRP A 14 -6.46 1.73 4.30
CA TRP A 14 -7.78 1.16 4.45
C TRP A 14 -8.06 0.03 3.47
N LEU A 15 -7.59 0.15 2.23
CA LEU A 15 -7.82 -0.89 1.22
C LEU A 15 -6.95 -2.12 1.47
N THR A 16 -5.72 -1.94 1.95
CA THR A 16 -4.81 -3.07 2.20
C THR A 16 -5.28 -3.99 3.33
N THR A 17 -6.00 -3.47 4.33
CA THR A 17 -6.58 -4.31 5.40
C THR A 17 -7.78 -5.14 4.93
N LEU A 18 -8.35 -4.82 3.76
CA LEU A 18 -9.40 -5.61 3.12
C LEU A 18 -8.84 -6.71 2.19
N ILE A 19 -7.54 -6.68 1.90
CA ILE A 19 -6.88 -7.71 1.08
C ILE A 19 -6.63 -8.93 1.97
N PRO A 20 -7.18 -10.11 1.63
CA PRO A 20 -6.97 -11.33 2.41
C PRO A 20 -5.48 -11.65 2.56
N GLY A 21 -5.07 -11.97 3.79
CA GLY A 21 -3.69 -12.34 4.07
C GLY A 21 -2.71 -11.17 4.13
N SER A 22 -3.18 -9.92 4.14
CA SER A 22 -2.35 -8.77 4.48
C SER A 22 -2.98 -7.89 5.55
N ALA A 23 -2.13 -7.25 6.35
CA ALA A 23 -2.52 -6.25 7.32
C ALA A 23 -1.49 -5.11 7.28
N MET A 24 -1.94 -3.86 7.39
CA MET A 24 -1.01 -2.75 7.57
C MET A 24 -0.59 -2.66 9.03
N VAL A 25 0.71 -2.53 9.26
CA VAL A 25 1.30 -2.46 10.60
C VAL A 25 1.56 -1.01 10.99
N GLU A 26 2.22 -0.24 10.11
CA GLU A 26 2.71 1.10 10.43
C GLU A 26 2.94 1.95 9.18
N ILE A 27 2.85 3.26 9.34
CA ILE A 27 3.37 4.27 8.40
C ILE A 27 4.58 4.91 9.08
N ASP A 28 5.76 4.72 8.51
CA ASP A 28 6.98 5.40 8.94
C ASP A 28 7.10 6.70 8.14
N GLU A 29 6.71 7.80 8.77
CA GLU A 29 6.70 9.13 8.14
C GLU A 29 8.12 9.66 7.88
N GLU A 30 9.09 9.33 8.75
CA GLU A 30 10.49 9.77 8.59
C GLU A 30 11.13 9.15 7.34
N ARG A 31 10.84 7.86 7.11
CA ARG A 31 11.37 7.11 5.97
C ARG A 31 10.45 7.15 4.75
N GLY A 32 9.24 7.66 4.91
CA GLY A 32 8.23 7.73 3.86
C GLY A 32 7.79 6.35 3.35
N VAL A 33 7.70 5.35 4.24
CA VAL A 33 7.35 3.97 3.87
C VAL A 33 6.14 3.47 4.65
N MET A 34 5.39 2.55 4.04
CA MET A 34 4.34 1.79 4.70
C MET A 34 4.82 0.37 4.96
N ILE A 35 4.59 -0.12 6.18
CA ILE A 35 4.97 -1.45 6.62
C ILE A 35 3.72 -2.33 6.61
N PHE A 36 3.79 -3.42 5.85
CA PHE A 36 2.73 -4.41 5.75
C PHE A 36 3.19 -5.74 6.33
N HIS A 37 2.29 -6.39 7.07
CA HIS A 37 2.38 -7.79 7.39
C HIS A 37 1.64 -8.57 6.30
N VAL A 38 2.29 -9.59 5.74
CA VAL A 38 1.71 -10.48 4.73
C VAL A 38 1.90 -11.92 5.17
N LEU A 39 0.84 -12.73 5.05
CA LEU A 39 0.85 -14.15 5.41
C LEU A 39 1.65 -14.98 4.40
N ASP A 40 1.47 -14.69 3.11
CA ASP A 40 2.27 -15.27 2.04
C ASP A 40 3.44 -14.33 1.72
N ALA A 41 4.63 -14.74 2.16
CA ALA A 41 5.88 -14.02 1.95
C ALA A 41 6.79 -14.73 0.92
N ALA A 42 6.27 -15.69 0.15
CA ALA A 42 7.06 -16.39 -0.87
C ALA A 42 7.58 -15.45 -1.95
N ASP A 43 6.78 -14.43 -2.32
CA ASP A 43 7.16 -13.35 -3.24
C ASP A 43 6.65 -11.99 -2.72
N PRO A 44 7.43 -11.30 -1.86
CA PRO A 44 7.02 -10.01 -1.32
C PRO A 44 7.00 -8.91 -2.39
N ASP A 45 7.75 -9.06 -3.49
CA ASP A 45 7.80 -8.07 -4.57
C ASP A 45 6.58 -8.16 -5.48
N ALA A 46 5.98 -9.34 -5.64
CA ALA A 46 4.68 -9.47 -6.27
C ALA A 46 3.58 -8.72 -5.51
N PHE A 47 3.58 -8.78 -4.17
CA PHE A 47 2.64 -8.01 -3.34
C PHE A 47 2.84 -6.51 -3.53
N ARG A 48 4.09 -6.01 -3.42
CA ARG A 48 4.42 -4.59 -3.66
C ARG A 48 3.96 -4.13 -5.05
N SER A 49 4.26 -4.93 -6.07
CA SER A 49 3.88 -4.63 -7.45
C SER A 49 2.36 -4.61 -7.64
N SER A 50 1.61 -5.42 -6.88
CA SER A 50 0.15 -5.39 -6.93
C SER A 50 -0.43 -4.08 -6.37
N LEU A 51 0.13 -3.58 -5.26
CA LEU A 51 -0.24 -2.30 -4.68
C LEU A 51 0.09 -1.13 -5.59
N ASP A 52 1.27 -1.15 -6.21
CA ASP A 52 1.67 -0.11 -7.16
C ASP A 52 0.77 -0.10 -8.40
N ARG A 53 0.43 -1.28 -8.95
CA ARG A 53 -0.53 -1.39 -10.06
C ARG A 53 -1.91 -0.86 -9.68
N PHE A 54 -2.39 -1.18 -8.48
CA PHE A 54 -3.68 -0.71 -7.99
C PHE A 54 -3.69 0.81 -7.84
N TYR A 55 -2.64 1.36 -7.23
CA TYR A 55 -2.47 2.78 -7.02
C TYR A 55 -2.46 3.55 -8.35
N GLU A 56 -1.58 3.15 -9.29
CA GLU A 56 -1.43 3.83 -10.58
C GLU A 56 -2.71 3.78 -11.42
N ARG A 57 -3.39 2.61 -11.42
CA ARG A 57 -4.56 2.39 -12.28
C ARG A 57 -5.82 3.05 -11.73
N TYR A 58 -6.05 2.95 -10.42
CA TYR A 58 -7.35 3.31 -9.82
C TYR A 58 -7.23 4.49 -8.87
N GLN A 59 -6.30 4.43 -7.91
CA GLN A 59 -6.28 5.37 -6.81
C GLN A 59 -5.79 6.76 -7.23
N ARG A 60 -4.70 6.84 -8.01
CA ARG A 60 -4.02 8.10 -8.36
C ARG A 60 -4.94 9.15 -9.02
N HIS A 61 -5.98 8.71 -9.71
CA HIS A 61 -6.94 9.59 -10.39
C HIS A 61 -7.95 10.25 -9.45
N VAL A 62 -8.07 9.77 -8.21
CA VAL A 62 -9.04 10.25 -7.19
C VAL A 62 -8.32 10.71 -5.92
N PHE A 63 -7.34 9.93 -5.47
CA PHE A 63 -6.51 10.16 -4.29
C PHE A 63 -5.03 9.98 -4.67
N PRO A 64 -4.41 11.00 -5.29
CA PRO A 64 -2.99 11.00 -5.61
C PRO A 64 -2.10 11.01 -4.36
#